data_AF-A0A1A8B752-F1
#
_entry.id   AF-A0A1A8B752-F1
#
_cell.length_a   1.000
_cell.length_b   1.000
_cell.length_c   1.000
_cell.angle_alpha   90.00
_cell.angle_beta   90.00
_cell.angle_gamma   90.00
#
_symmetry.space_group_name_H-M   'P 1'
#
loop_
_entity.id
_entity.type
_entity.pdbx_description
1 polymer ?
#
loop_
_entity_poly.entity_id
_entity_poly.type
_entity_poly.pdbx_seq_one_letter_code
_entity_poly.pdbx_strand_id
1 'polypeptide(L)'
;MEQAYRYNELRQHEISDGEITSKPMVLFLGPWSVGKSSMINYLLGLNDSPYQLYTGAEPTTSEFTVIMHGEKIRSVEGIVMAADSSRSFSPLEKFGQNFLEKLIGIEMPHKLLERWFIDRADLIFVVFDPTKLDVGLELEMLFRQLKGRESQIRIILNKADNLATQDLMRVYGALFWSLAPLINVTEPPRVYVSSFWPYDYAPDTSRELFKREEISLLEDLNQVIENRMENKIAFIRQHAIRVRIHALLVDRYVQTFKDKMSFFSDPELVFQEIVDDPDKYYIFKSILAKTNVSKFDLPNRDAYRDFFGINPITNFKPLTAQCSYIGGCLLDKIEKAITNELPALLSSINSGKQPGLSSCELTGCGEKPKNRYRKN
;
A
#
# COMPACT_ATOMS: atom_id res chain seq x y z
N MET A 1 21.88 7.41 5.16
CA MET A 1 22.37 6.03 4.98
C MET A 1 22.03 5.51 3.59
N GLU A 2 20.80 5.70 3.11
CA GLU A 2 20.36 5.33 1.76
C GLU A 2 21.31 5.79 0.66
N GLN A 3 21.61 7.09 0.59
CA GLN A 3 22.53 7.66 -0.41
C GLN A 3 23.95 7.08 -0.30
N ALA A 4 24.47 6.94 0.92
CA ALA A 4 25.84 6.45 1.16
C ALA A 4 26.06 5.00 0.69
N TYR A 5 25.00 4.20 0.70
CA TYR A 5 25.02 2.80 0.26
C TYR A 5 24.21 2.55 -1.00
N ARG A 6 23.70 3.61 -1.66
CA ARG A 6 22.93 3.54 -2.92
C ARG A 6 21.72 2.60 -2.85
N TYR A 7 20.99 2.62 -1.74
CA TYR A 7 19.83 1.73 -1.52
C TYR A 7 18.78 1.82 -2.64
N ASN A 8 18.63 3.00 -3.26
CA ASN A 8 17.66 3.27 -4.31
C ASN A 8 18.00 2.57 -5.64
N GLU A 9 19.24 2.11 -5.80
CA GLU A 9 19.65 1.28 -6.94
C GLU A 9 19.35 -0.20 -6.71
N LEU A 10 19.24 -0.63 -5.45
CA LEU A 10 18.74 -1.97 -5.10
C LEU A 10 17.21 -2.04 -5.19
N ARG A 11 16.52 -0.94 -4.85
CA ARG A 11 15.07 -0.82 -4.95
C ARG A 11 14.69 0.51 -5.56
N GLN A 12 13.94 0.47 -6.68
CA GLN A 12 13.46 1.63 -7.44
C GLN A 12 12.40 2.48 -6.71
N HIS A 13 12.58 2.74 -5.41
CA HIS A 13 11.63 3.53 -4.63
C HIS A 13 12.30 4.34 -3.52
N GLU A 14 12.19 5.66 -3.66
CA GLU A 14 12.52 6.65 -2.65
C GLU A 14 11.26 7.09 -1.90
N ILE A 15 11.35 7.19 -0.57
CA ILE A 15 10.28 7.80 0.24
C ILE A 15 10.42 9.31 0.12
N SER A 16 9.37 9.97 -0.37
CA SER A 16 9.34 11.43 -0.51
C SER A 16 8.69 12.12 0.70
N ASP A 17 8.99 13.39 0.93
CA ASP A 17 8.28 14.20 1.95
C ASP A 17 6.77 14.29 1.67
N GLY A 18 6.39 14.26 0.39
CA GLY A 18 5.00 14.13 -0.05
C GLY A 18 4.34 12.83 0.40
N GLU A 19 5.06 11.70 0.35
CA GLU A 19 4.57 10.41 0.84
C GLU A 19 4.40 10.40 2.36
N ILE A 20 5.29 11.08 3.09
CA ILE A 20 5.20 11.19 4.56
C ILE A 20 4.03 12.09 4.96
N THR A 21 3.79 13.19 4.26
CA THR A 21 2.75 14.19 4.60
C THR A 21 1.40 13.94 3.93
N SER A 22 1.32 12.99 3.00
CA SER A 22 0.08 12.64 2.28
C SER A 22 -1.06 12.25 3.23
N LYS A 23 -2.29 12.42 2.75
CA LYS A 23 -3.47 11.91 3.43
C LYS A 23 -3.66 10.42 3.06
N PRO A 24 -4.55 9.68 3.74
CA PRO A 24 -4.85 8.32 3.33
C PRO A 24 -5.54 8.27 1.96
N MET A 25 -5.27 7.23 1.18
CA MET A 25 -5.95 6.99 -0.10
C MET A 25 -6.64 5.62 -0.12
N VAL A 26 -7.87 5.62 -0.62
CA VAL A 26 -8.66 4.42 -0.86
C VAL A 26 -8.75 4.18 -2.36
N LEU A 27 -8.30 3.04 -2.82
CA LEU A 27 -8.28 2.66 -4.24
C LEU A 27 -9.33 1.59 -4.51
N PHE A 28 -10.20 1.82 -5.49
CA PHE A 28 -11.19 0.84 -5.95
C PHE A 28 -10.73 0.21 -7.28
N LEU A 29 -10.46 -1.09 -7.26
CA LEU A 29 -10.06 -1.88 -8.43
C LEU A 29 -11.12 -2.94 -8.74
N GLY A 30 -11.24 -3.31 -10.01
CA GLY A 30 -12.12 -4.40 -10.43
C GLY A 30 -12.62 -4.22 -11.87
N PRO A 31 -13.18 -5.29 -12.46
CA PRO A 31 -13.68 -5.28 -13.83
C PRO A 31 -14.75 -4.22 -14.10
N TRP A 32 -15.09 -4.01 -15.37
CA TRP A 32 -16.16 -3.11 -15.74
C TRP A 32 -17.52 -3.60 -15.21
N SER A 33 -18.43 -2.67 -14.93
CA SER A 33 -19.80 -2.93 -14.48
C SER A 33 -19.94 -3.60 -13.10
N VAL A 34 -18.87 -3.80 -12.32
CA VAL A 34 -18.95 -4.38 -10.95
C VAL A 34 -19.48 -3.43 -9.87
N GLY A 35 -19.74 -2.16 -10.22
CA GLY A 35 -20.39 -1.20 -9.33
C GLY A 35 -19.46 -0.31 -8.50
N LYS A 36 -18.20 -0.10 -8.93
CA LYS A 36 -17.24 0.81 -8.25
C LYS A 36 -17.78 2.24 -8.10
N SER A 37 -18.18 2.88 -9.20
CA SER A 37 -18.72 4.24 -9.17
C SER A 37 -20.02 4.35 -8.36
N SER A 38 -20.90 3.35 -8.49
CA SER A 38 -22.14 3.25 -7.69
C SER A 38 -21.84 3.14 -6.19
N MET A 39 -20.86 2.33 -5.82
CA MET A 39 -20.43 2.18 -4.43
C MET A 39 -19.82 3.47 -3.89
N ILE A 40 -19.01 4.19 -4.68
CA ILE A 40 -18.48 5.49 -4.25
C ILE A 40 -19.61 6.48 -4.04
N ASN A 41 -20.57 6.56 -4.97
CA ASN A 41 -21.76 7.40 -4.80
C ASN A 41 -22.55 7.02 -3.55
N TYR A 42 -22.70 5.73 -3.28
CA TYR A 42 -23.37 5.22 -2.09
C TYR A 42 -22.65 5.62 -0.79
N LEU A 43 -21.34 5.39 -0.70
CA LEU A 43 -20.53 5.70 0.48
C LEU A 43 -20.45 7.21 0.75
N LEU A 44 -20.34 8.02 -0.30
CA LEU A 44 -20.29 9.48 -0.21
C LEU A 44 -21.68 10.13 -0.16
N GLY A 45 -22.78 9.35 -0.25
CA GLY A 45 -24.13 9.88 -0.25
C GLY A 45 -24.42 10.82 -1.44
N LEU A 46 -23.81 10.58 -2.59
CA LEU A 46 -23.95 11.38 -3.81
C LEU A 46 -25.13 10.95 -4.69
N ASN A 47 -25.90 9.94 -4.30
CA ASN A 47 -27.08 9.55 -5.07
C ASN A 47 -28.07 10.72 -5.14
N ASP A 48 -28.65 10.94 -6.32
CA ASP A 48 -29.58 12.05 -6.61
C ASP A 48 -28.96 13.46 -6.44
N SER A 49 -27.63 13.52 -6.31
CA SER A 49 -26.86 14.76 -6.30
C SER A 49 -26.45 15.13 -7.72
N PRO A 50 -26.35 16.43 -8.07
CA PRO A 50 -25.74 16.86 -9.32
C PRO A 50 -24.26 16.44 -9.45
N TYR A 51 -23.67 15.92 -8.38
CA TYR A 51 -22.27 15.48 -8.30
C TYR A 51 -22.12 13.96 -8.31
N GLN A 52 -23.21 13.24 -8.57
CA GLN A 52 -23.21 11.80 -8.72
C GLN A 52 -22.24 11.41 -9.84
N LEU A 53 -21.32 10.49 -9.55
CA LEU A 53 -20.49 9.89 -10.60
C LEU A 53 -21.39 9.16 -11.59
N TYR A 54 -21.06 9.26 -12.87
CA TYR A 54 -21.81 8.57 -13.90
C TYR A 54 -21.81 7.05 -13.66
N THR A 55 -23.01 6.46 -13.65
CA THR A 55 -23.25 5.03 -13.46
C THR A 55 -24.13 4.55 -14.60
N GLY A 56 -23.57 3.77 -15.52
CA GLY A 56 -24.25 3.29 -16.72
C GLY A 56 -23.81 1.90 -17.15
N ALA A 57 -24.60 1.30 -18.04
CA ALA A 57 -24.37 -0.01 -18.64
C ALA A 57 -23.40 0.04 -19.84
N GLU A 58 -22.85 1.20 -20.17
CA GLU A 58 -21.76 1.40 -21.13
C GLU A 58 -20.40 1.48 -20.39
N PRO A 59 -19.26 1.18 -21.05
CA PRO A 59 -17.92 1.31 -20.49
C PRO A 59 -17.76 2.68 -19.84
N THR A 60 -17.86 2.71 -18.51
CA THR A 60 -18.17 3.95 -17.78
C THR A 60 -16.95 4.84 -17.62
N THR A 61 -15.75 4.33 -17.92
CA THR A 61 -14.49 5.08 -17.86
C THR A 61 -13.40 4.41 -18.70
N SER A 62 -12.97 5.07 -19.78
CA SER A 62 -11.62 4.90 -20.35
C SER A 62 -10.55 5.67 -19.55
N GLU A 63 -10.96 6.28 -18.44
CA GLU A 63 -10.25 7.29 -17.66
C GLU A 63 -10.05 6.84 -16.22
N PHE A 64 -8.99 7.34 -15.57
CA PHE A 64 -8.71 7.16 -14.16
C PHE A 64 -9.28 8.34 -13.39
N THR A 65 -10.28 8.11 -12.54
CA THR A 65 -10.91 9.18 -11.76
C THR A 65 -10.36 9.23 -10.34
N VAL A 66 -9.91 10.40 -9.92
CA VAL A 66 -9.52 10.71 -8.54
C VAL A 66 -10.55 11.62 -7.91
N ILE A 67 -11.13 11.21 -6.80
CA ILE A 67 -12.12 12.02 -6.07
C ILE A 67 -11.47 12.53 -4.80
N MET A 68 -11.53 13.84 -4.62
CA MET A 68 -10.72 14.50 -3.61
C MET A 68 -11.42 15.75 -3.06
N HIS A 69 -10.98 16.22 -1.90
CA HIS A 69 -11.60 17.38 -1.29
C HIS A 69 -11.24 18.67 -2.01
N GLY A 70 -12.21 19.55 -2.17
CA GLY A 70 -11.98 20.95 -2.51
C GLY A 70 -13.10 21.83 -1.97
N GLU A 71 -12.83 23.12 -1.81
CA GLU A 71 -13.82 24.09 -1.35
C GLU A 71 -15.00 24.24 -2.32
N LYS A 72 -14.73 23.99 -3.60
CA LYS A 72 -15.69 24.09 -4.70
C LYS A 72 -15.61 22.86 -5.57
N ILE A 73 -16.70 22.63 -6.28
CA ILE A 73 -16.81 21.49 -7.16
C ILE A 73 -16.22 21.85 -8.51
N ARG A 74 -15.18 21.12 -8.90
CA ARG A 74 -14.50 21.30 -10.18
C ARG A 74 -13.85 20.02 -10.65
N SER A 75 -13.76 19.89 -11.96
CA SER A 75 -12.89 18.90 -12.58
C SER A 75 -11.49 19.50 -12.77
N VAL A 76 -10.46 18.68 -12.57
CA VAL A 76 -9.05 19.04 -12.74
C VAL A 76 -8.41 18.00 -13.64
N GLU A 77 -7.76 18.43 -14.71
CA GLU A 77 -7.05 17.52 -15.61
C GLU A 77 -5.84 16.89 -14.92
N GLY A 78 -5.52 15.64 -15.30
CA GLY A 78 -4.41 14.89 -14.71
C GLY A 78 -3.06 15.58 -14.84
N ILE A 79 -2.81 16.25 -15.96
CA ILE A 79 -1.58 17.02 -16.18
C ILE A 79 -1.46 18.19 -15.20
N VAL A 80 -2.57 18.88 -14.92
CA VAL A 80 -2.62 19.97 -13.95
C VAL A 80 -2.46 19.44 -12.53
N MET A 81 -3.07 18.28 -12.23
CA MET A 81 -2.89 17.63 -10.93
C MET A 81 -1.43 17.24 -10.67
N ALA A 82 -0.75 16.69 -11.68
CA ALA A 82 0.63 16.23 -11.56
C ALA A 82 1.65 17.38 -11.44
N ALA A 83 1.41 18.48 -12.17
CA ALA A 83 2.27 19.66 -12.13
C ALA A 83 2.14 20.49 -10.83
N ASP A 84 1.01 20.37 -10.12
CA ASP A 84 0.76 21.10 -8.88
C ASP A 84 1.54 20.48 -7.71
N SER A 85 2.66 21.09 -7.33
CA SER A 85 3.51 20.63 -6.22
C SER A 85 2.84 20.69 -4.84
N SER A 86 1.72 21.41 -4.70
CA SER A 86 0.92 21.38 -3.47
C SER A 86 0.11 20.08 -3.36
N ARG A 87 0.00 19.33 -4.45
CA ARG A 87 -0.65 18.01 -4.52
C ARG A 87 0.41 16.93 -4.66
N SER A 88 0.03 15.73 -4.23
CA SER A 88 0.91 14.58 -4.25
C SER A 88 0.77 13.73 -5.52
N PHE A 89 0.50 14.32 -6.68
CA PHE A 89 0.35 13.59 -7.96
C PHE A 89 1.56 13.68 -8.87
N SER A 90 2.59 14.47 -8.52
CA SER A 90 3.81 14.56 -9.33
C SER A 90 4.48 13.21 -9.60
N PRO A 91 4.44 12.18 -8.72
CA PRO A 91 5.00 10.88 -9.04
C PRO A 91 4.26 10.12 -10.15
N LEU A 92 3.06 10.58 -10.56
CA LEU A 92 2.32 10.00 -11.69
C LEU A 92 2.89 10.42 -13.05
N GLU A 93 3.71 11.47 -13.11
CA GLU A 93 4.37 11.91 -14.36
C GLU A 93 5.23 10.81 -14.99
N LYS A 94 5.77 9.89 -14.17
CA LYS A 94 6.55 8.74 -14.63
C LYS A 94 5.78 7.79 -15.57
N PHE A 95 4.44 7.82 -15.54
CA PHE A 95 3.60 7.02 -16.43
C PHE A 95 3.41 7.67 -17.81
N GLY A 96 3.90 8.89 -18.01
CA GLY A 96 3.90 9.60 -19.28
C GLY A 96 2.62 10.39 -19.57
N GLN A 97 2.67 11.24 -20.59
CA GLN A 97 1.58 12.16 -20.95
C GLN A 97 0.28 11.43 -21.30
N ASN A 98 0.35 10.33 -22.07
CA ASN A 98 -0.82 9.52 -22.45
C ASN A 98 -1.63 9.02 -21.24
N PHE A 99 -0.97 8.78 -20.09
CA PHE A 99 -1.66 8.41 -18.86
C PHE A 99 -2.33 9.62 -18.21
N LEU A 100 -1.61 10.75 -18.11
CA LEU A 100 -2.11 11.98 -17.50
C LEU A 100 -3.31 12.57 -18.25
N GLU A 101 -3.37 12.41 -19.57
CA GLU A 101 -4.53 12.80 -20.40
C GLU A 101 -5.79 11.99 -20.07
N LYS A 102 -5.62 10.76 -19.58
CA LYS A 102 -6.73 9.89 -19.15
C LYS A 102 -7.01 10.01 -17.66
N LEU A 103 -6.25 10.79 -16.91
CA LEU A 103 -6.42 10.97 -15.48
C LEU A 103 -7.28 12.22 -15.23
N ILE A 104 -8.32 12.10 -14.43
CA ILE A 104 -9.25 13.20 -14.11
C ILE A 104 -9.43 13.28 -12.60
N GLY A 105 -9.26 14.49 -12.06
CA GLY A 105 -9.58 14.84 -10.69
C GLY A 105 -10.97 15.44 -10.59
N ILE A 106 -11.73 15.06 -9.56
CA ILE A 106 -13.00 15.68 -9.18
C ILE A 106 -12.83 16.18 -7.75
N GLU A 107 -12.84 17.51 -7.59
CA GLU A 107 -12.85 18.15 -6.28
C GLU A 107 -14.29 18.37 -5.83
N MET A 108 -14.57 18.09 -4.55
CA MET A 108 -15.86 18.46 -3.96
C MET A 108 -15.77 18.67 -2.44
N PRO A 109 -16.62 19.55 -1.87
CA PRO A 109 -16.67 19.77 -0.44
C PRO A 109 -17.40 18.59 0.23
N HIS A 110 -16.63 17.61 0.70
CA HIS A 110 -17.16 16.46 1.41
C HIS A 110 -16.29 16.09 2.62
N LYS A 111 -16.92 15.88 3.78
CA LYS A 111 -16.23 15.60 5.07
C LYS A 111 -15.37 14.34 5.05
N LEU A 112 -15.80 13.30 4.32
CA LEU A 112 -14.98 12.09 4.14
C LEU A 112 -13.74 12.38 3.27
N LEU A 113 -13.87 13.25 2.26
CA LEU A 113 -12.77 13.57 1.36
C LEU A 113 -11.78 14.56 2.00
N GLU A 114 -12.19 15.38 2.97
CA GLU A 114 -11.27 16.25 3.73
C GLU A 114 -10.10 15.46 4.33
N ARG A 115 -10.35 14.17 4.58
CA ARG A 115 -9.39 13.24 5.19
C ARG A 115 -8.54 12.49 4.17
N TRP A 116 -8.76 12.58 2.85
CA TRP A 116 -8.15 11.71 1.84
C TRP A 116 -7.38 12.50 0.76
N PHE A 117 -6.15 12.09 0.39
CA PHE A 117 -5.30 12.66 -0.70
C PHE A 117 -3.93 11.95 -0.81
N ILE A 118 -3.36 11.92 -2.01
CA ILE A 118 -2.56 10.82 -2.61
C ILE A 118 -1.07 10.66 -2.19
N ASP A 119 -0.53 9.44 -2.35
CA ASP A 119 0.73 9.06 -3.06
C ASP A 119 0.76 7.51 -3.18
N ARG A 120 0.15 6.82 -2.21
CA ARG A 120 -0.15 5.38 -2.22
C ARG A 120 -1.49 5.05 -1.58
N ALA A 121 -2.14 4.00 -2.07
CA ALA A 121 -3.36 3.47 -1.45
C ALA A 121 -3.02 2.83 -0.10
N ASP A 122 -3.54 3.38 0.99
CA ASP A 122 -3.51 2.78 2.33
C ASP A 122 -4.49 1.62 2.42
N LEU A 123 -5.57 1.68 1.62
CA LEU A 123 -6.58 0.65 1.49
C LEU A 123 -6.89 0.40 0.01
N ILE A 124 -6.87 -0.87 -0.40
CA ILE A 124 -7.16 -1.30 -1.77
C ILE A 124 -8.41 -2.19 -1.72
N PHE A 125 -9.52 -1.63 -2.17
CA PHE A 125 -10.75 -2.38 -2.37
C PHE A 125 -10.75 -3.03 -3.76
N VAL A 126 -10.75 -4.36 -3.79
CA VAL A 126 -10.92 -5.14 -5.01
C VAL A 126 -12.37 -5.60 -5.09
N VAL A 127 -13.12 -5.03 -6.03
CA VAL A 127 -14.57 -5.20 -6.17
C VAL A 127 -14.88 -6.22 -7.26
N PHE A 128 -15.68 -7.22 -6.92
CA PHE A 128 -16.22 -8.22 -7.82
C PHE A 128 -17.74 -8.19 -7.82
N ASP A 129 -18.31 -8.55 -8.97
CA ASP A 129 -19.70 -8.97 -9.08
C ASP A 129 -19.72 -10.50 -9.05
N PRO A 130 -20.32 -11.14 -8.04
CA PRO A 130 -20.25 -12.59 -7.87
C PRO A 130 -20.99 -13.34 -8.99
N THR A 131 -21.88 -12.69 -9.73
CA THR A 131 -22.55 -13.26 -10.90
C THR A 131 -21.64 -13.34 -12.13
N LYS A 132 -20.58 -12.53 -12.15
CA LYS A 132 -19.61 -12.39 -13.25
C LYS A 132 -18.19 -12.73 -12.81
N LEU A 133 -18.04 -13.48 -11.72
CA LEU A 133 -16.72 -13.84 -11.20
C LEU A 133 -16.05 -14.81 -12.17
N ASP A 134 -15.39 -14.28 -13.19
CA ASP A 134 -14.45 -15.04 -14.01
C ASP A 134 -13.08 -14.96 -13.34
N VAL A 135 -12.71 -16.04 -12.66
CA VAL A 135 -11.41 -16.11 -12.00
C VAL A 135 -10.35 -16.54 -13.01
N GLY A 136 -10.08 -15.64 -13.95
CA GLY A 136 -9.12 -15.85 -15.03
C GLY A 136 -7.81 -15.08 -14.84
N LEU A 137 -7.12 -14.85 -15.96
CA LEU A 137 -5.81 -14.21 -16.06
C LEU A 137 -5.77 -12.78 -15.49
N GLU A 138 -6.86 -12.02 -15.61
CA GLU A 138 -6.93 -10.62 -15.14
C GLU A 138 -6.80 -10.51 -13.62
N LEU A 139 -7.47 -11.40 -12.88
CA LEU A 139 -7.37 -11.44 -11.42
C LEU A 139 -5.95 -11.81 -10.99
N GLU A 140 -5.36 -12.79 -11.66
CA GLU A 140 -3.99 -13.20 -11.41
C GLU A 140 -3.01 -12.07 -11.66
N MET A 141 -3.13 -11.35 -12.78
CA MET A 141 -2.27 -10.21 -13.08
C MET A 141 -2.42 -9.10 -12.03
N LEU A 142 -3.65 -8.82 -11.58
CA LEU A 142 -3.91 -7.85 -10.51
C LEU A 142 -3.19 -8.24 -9.22
N PHE A 143 -3.41 -9.46 -8.72
CA PHE A 143 -2.80 -9.89 -7.45
C PHE A 143 -1.28 -10.05 -7.55
N ARG A 144 -0.74 -10.43 -8.71
CA ARG A 144 0.71 -10.42 -8.96
C ARG A 144 1.30 -9.00 -8.84
N GLN A 145 0.61 -7.98 -9.35
CA GLN A 145 1.03 -6.58 -9.20
C GLN A 145 0.90 -6.06 -7.76
N LEU A 146 -0.03 -6.61 -6.98
CA LEU A 146 -0.26 -6.25 -5.59
C LEU A 146 0.55 -7.10 -4.59
N LYS A 147 1.45 -7.97 -5.07
CA LYS A 147 2.32 -8.80 -4.23
C LYS A 147 3.16 -7.94 -3.28
N GLY A 148 3.18 -8.30 -2.00
CA GLY A 148 3.82 -7.54 -0.93
C GLY A 148 2.96 -6.40 -0.34
N ARG A 149 1.71 -6.24 -0.80
CA ARG A 149 0.72 -5.28 -0.29
C ARG A 149 -0.55 -5.97 0.22
N GLU A 150 -0.47 -7.26 0.51
CA GLU A 150 -1.63 -8.10 0.85
C GLU A 150 -2.41 -7.57 2.06
N SER A 151 -1.72 -6.98 3.05
CA SER A 151 -2.35 -6.38 4.23
C SER A 151 -3.24 -5.17 3.93
N GLN A 152 -2.99 -4.49 2.80
CA GLN A 152 -3.76 -3.33 2.35
C GLN A 152 -5.01 -3.74 1.55
N ILE A 153 -5.11 -5.02 1.15
CA ILE A 153 -6.17 -5.50 0.27
C ILE A 153 -7.42 -5.84 1.10
N ARG A 154 -8.57 -5.42 0.59
CA ARG A 154 -9.91 -5.84 1.02
C ARG A 154 -10.71 -6.22 -0.21
N ILE A 155 -11.38 -7.36 -0.18
CA ILE A 155 -12.19 -7.83 -1.30
C ILE A 155 -13.64 -7.51 -1.01
N ILE A 156 -14.39 -7.07 -2.02
CA ILE A 156 -15.82 -6.82 -1.93
C ILE A 156 -16.53 -7.65 -2.99
N LEU A 157 -17.42 -8.54 -2.57
CA LEU A 157 -18.41 -9.18 -3.43
C LEU A 157 -19.65 -8.28 -3.44
N ASN A 158 -19.70 -7.36 -4.41
CA ASN A 158 -20.78 -6.40 -4.59
C ASN A 158 -21.94 -7.02 -5.38
N LYS A 159 -23.17 -6.51 -5.19
CA LYS A 159 -24.39 -7.03 -5.84
C LYS A 159 -24.72 -8.48 -5.46
N ALA A 160 -24.32 -8.89 -4.26
CA ALA A 160 -24.47 -10.26 -3.78
C ALA A 160 -25.94 -10.67 -3.59
N ASP A 161 -26.88 -9.72 -3.56
CA ASP A 161 -28.32 -9.97 -3.48
C ASP A 161 -28.92 -10.54 -4.77
N ASN A 162 -28.18 -10.47 -5.89
CA ASN A 162 -28.57 -11.13 -7.14
C ASN A 162 -28.37 -12.66 -7.12
N LEU A 163 -27.76 -13.20 -6.07
CA LEU A 163 -27.54 -14.64 -5.90
C LEU A 163 -28.27 -15.18 -4.68
N ALA A 164 -28.71 -16.43 -4.77
CA ALA A 164 -29.14 -17.18 -3.61
C ALA A 164 -27.95 -17.43 -2.67
N THR A 165 -28.21 -17.51 -1.37
CA THR A 165 -27.17 -17.72 -0.34
C THR A 165 -26.27 -18.93 -0.63
N GLN A 166 -26.83 -20.02 -1.19
CA GLN A 166 -26.05 -21.21 -1.53
C GLN A 166 -25.03 -20.97 -2.65
N ASP A 167 -25.44 -20.26 -3.71
CA ASP A 167 -24.56 -19.94 -4.83
C ASP A 167 -23.52 -18.90 -4.43
N LEU A 168 -23.89 -17.95 -3.57
CA LEU A 168 -22.95 -17.00 -2.98
C LEU A 168 -21.82 -17.70 -2.22
N MET A 169 -22.13 -18.75 -1.43
CA MET A 169 -21.11 -19.55 -0.74
C MET A 169 -20.21 -20.33 -1.71
N ARG A 170 -20.76 -20.81 -2.84
CA ARG A 170 -19.95 -21.46 -3.88
C ARG A 170 -18.99 -20.48 -4.55
N VAL A 171 -19.46 -19.29 -4.89
CA VAL A 171 -18.64 -18.22 -5.49
C VAL A 171 -17.55 -17.77 -4.51
N TYR A 172 -17.88 -17.61 -3.24
CA TYR A 172 -16.91 -17.30 -2.18
C TYR A 172 -15.82 -18.38 -2.11
N GLY A 173 -16.19 -19.67 -2.10
CA GLY A 173 -15.23 -20.77 -2.12
C GLY A 173 -14.34 -20.78 -3.37
N ALA A 174 -14.93 -20.55 -4.55
CA ALA A 174 -14.20 -20.50 -5.82
C ALA A 174 -13.18 -19.35 -5.87
N LEU A 175 -13.53 -18.19 -5.29
CA LEU A 175 -12.61 -17.06 -5.15
C LEU A 175 -11.36 -17.46 -4.36
N PHE A 176 -11.53 -18.02 -3.15
CA PHE A 176 -10.38 -18.42 -2.32
C PHE A 176 -9.57 -19.54 -2.94
N TRP A 177 -10.22 -20.52 -3.58
CA TRP A 177 -9.53 -21.57 -4.31
C TRP A 177 -8.57 -21.01 -5.35
N SER A 178 -9.01 -19.96 -6.05
CA SER A 178 -8.24 -19.36 -7.12
C SER A 178 -7.21 -18.33 -6.64
N LEU A 179 -7.46 -17.70 -5.49
CA LEU A 179 -6.50 -16.81 -4.84
C LEU A 179 -5.40 -17.56 -4.09
N ALA A 180 -5.65 -18.81 -3.67
CA ALA A 180 -4.69 -19.63 -2.93
C ALA A 180 -3.27 -19.68 -3.55
N PRO A 181 -3.07 -19.85 -4.87
CA PRO A 181 -1.73 -19.81 -5.46
C PRO A 181 -1.11 -18.41 -5.54
N LEU A 182 -1.92 -17.35 -5.44
CA LEU A 182 -1.49 -15.95 -5.63
C LEU A 182 -1.13 -15.27 -4.31
N ILE A 183 -1.68 -15.74 -3.21
CA ILE A 183 -1.56 -15.13 -1.88
C ILE A 183 -0.57 -15.93 -1.06
N ASN A 184 0.60 -15.33 -0.79
CA ASN A 184 1.66 -15.94 0.02
C ASN A 184 1.69 -15.37 1.44
N VAL A 185 0.51 -15.32 2.08
CA VAL A 185 0.35 -14.90 3.49
C VAL A 185 -0.49 -15.92 4.25
N THR A 186 -0.25 -16.00 5.56
CA THR A 186 -0.93 -16.95 6.45
C THR A 186 -2.42 -16.63 6.63
N GLU A 187 -2.77 -15.34 6.60
CA GLU A 187 -4.14 -14.86 6.72
C GLU A 187 -4.53 -14.17 5.40
N PRO A 188 -5.54 -14.70 4.68
CA PRO A 188 -5.93 -14.10 3.42
C PRO A 188 -6.72 -12.79 3.63
N PRO A 189 -6.83 -11.93 2.60
CA PRO A 189 -7.57 -10.67 2.67
C PRO A 189 -9.02 -10.86 3.11
N ARG A 190 -9.52 -9.95 3.94
CA ARG A 190 -10.93 -9.92 4.35
C ARG A 190 -11.83 -9.70 3.14
N VAL A 191 -12.91 -10.49 3.06
CA VAL A 191 -13.95 -10.37 2.05
C VAL A 191 -15.22 -9.82 2.69
N TYR A 192 -15.76 -8.75 2.12
CA TYR A 192 -17.06 -8.18 2.47
C TYR A 192 -18.10 -8.57 1.42
N VAL A 193 -19.29 -8.95 1.87
CA VAL A 193 -20.34 -9.45 0.99
C VAL A 193 -21.62 -8.66 1.22
N SER A 194 -21.98 -7.81 0.25
CA SER A 194 -23.18 -6.96 0.32
C SER A 194 -23.53 -6.37 -1.04
N SER A 195 -24.56 -5.54 -1.11
CA SER A 195 -24.90 -4.75 -2.29
C SER A 195 -24.91 -3.26 -1.93
N PHE A 196 -23.86 -2.54 -2.35
CA PHE A 196 -23.61 -1.17 -1.92
C PHE A 196 -24.35 -0.14 -2.78
N TRP A 197 -25.67 -0.08 -2.61
CA TRP A 197 -26.56 0.83 -3.32
C TRP A 197 -27.75 1.26 -2.44
N PRO A 198 -28.52 2.29 -2.82
CA PRO A 198 -29.62 2.78 -1.99
C PRO A 198 -30.92 1.96 -2.12
N TYR A 199 -30.98 0.96 -3.01
CA TYR A 199 -32.16 0.15 -3.26
C TYR A 199 -32.37 -0.95 -2.22
N ASP A 200 -33.62 -1.39 -2.05
CA ASP A 200 -33.95 -2.54 -1.21
C ASP A 200 -33.32 -3.84 -1.74
N TYR A 201 -32.81 -4.67 -0.83
CA TYR A 201 -32.32 -6.01 -1.18
C TYR A 201 -33.45 -6.92 -1.65
N ALA A 202 -33.10 -7.87 -2.52
CA ALA A 202 -33.99 -8.93 -2.94
C ALA A 202 -34.62 -9.68 -1.73
N PRO A 203 -35.85 -10.21 -1.87
CA PRO A 203 -36.60 -10.76 -0.73
C PRO A 203 -35.89 -11.90 0.00
N ASP A 204 -35.18 -12.76 -0.73
CA ASP A 204 -34.50 -13.94 -0.20
C ASP A 204 -33.08 -13.66 0.30
N THR A 205 -32.64 -12.40 0.27
CA THR A 205 -31.32 -11.99 0.73
C THR A 205 -31.25 -11.96 2.25
N SER A 206 -30.14 -12.46 2.80
CA SER A 206 -29.81 -12.34 4.23
C SER A 206 -29.49 -10.89 4.61
N ARG A 207 -30.54 -10.06 4.79
CA ARG A 207 -30.43 -8.62 5.07
C ARG A 207 -29.54 -8.31 6.27
N GLU A 208 -29.63 -9.12 7.32
CA GLU A 208 -28.83 -8.94 8.54
C GLU A 208 -27.34 -9.16 8.28
N LEU A 209 -26.98 -10.19 7.51
CA LEU A 209 -25.59 -10.44 7.13
C LEU A 209 -25.02 -9.28 6.32
N PHE A 210 -25.75 -8.82 5.30
CA PHE A 210 -25.29 -7.77 4.39
C PHE A 210 -25.09 -6.44 5.12
N LYS A 211 -26.00 -6.11 6.05
CA LYS A 211 -25.85 -4.95 6.93
C LYS A 211 -24.64 -5.06 7.84
N ARG A 212 -24.38 -6.24 8.43
CA ARG A 212 -23.20 -6.45 9.28
C ARG A 212 -21.91 -6.30 8.50
N GLU A 213 -21.82 -6.89 7.30
CA GLU A 213 -20.64 -6.74 6.44
C GLU A 213 -20.44 -5.29 5.97
N GLU A 214 -21.52 -4.55 5.71
CA GLU A 214 -21.45 -3.13 5.42
C GLU A 214 -20.90 -2.32 6.60
N ILE A 215 -21.39 -2.56 7.81
CA ILE A 215 -20.89 -1.92 9.04
C ILE A 215 -19.41 -2.24 9.23
N SER A 216 -19.02 -3.52 9.12
CA SER A 216 -17.62 -3.94 9.26
C SER A 216 -16.70 -3.32 8.20
N LEU A 217 -17.19 -3.08 6.98
CA LEU A 217 -16.43 -2.36 5.95
C LEU A 217 -16.22 -0.90 6.33
N LEU A 218 -17.26 -0.21 6.83
CA LEU A 218 -17.16 1.18 7.26
C LEU A 218 -16.27 1.34 8.50
N GLU A 219 -16.30 0.39 9.42
CA GLU A 219 -15.42 0.34 10.60
C GLU A 219 -13.95 0.17 10.18
N ASP A 220 -13.65 -0.80 9.30
CA ASP A 220 -12.29 -1.02 8.79
C ASP A 220 -11.78 0.22 8.04
N LEU A 221 -12.61 0.83 7.19
CA LEU A 221 -12.28 2.08 6.50
C LEU A 221 -11.92 3.19 7.50
N ASN A 222 -12.72 3.37 8.56
CA ASN A 222 -12.44 4.38 9.58
C ASN A 222 -11.17 4.07 10.37
N GLN A 223 -10.95 2.82 10.76
CA GLN A 223 -9.75 2.41 11.49
C GLN A 223 -8.48 2.69 10.70
N VAL A 224 -8.47 2.42 9.39
CA VAL A 224 -7.32 2.71 8.52
C VAL A 224 -7.01 4.21 8.50
N ILE A 225 -8.05 5.05 8.46
CA ILE A 225 -7.92 6.51 8.48
C ILE A 225 -7.40 6.99 9.85
N GLU A 226 -7.93 6.46 10.94
CA GLU A 226 -7.54 6.85 12.31
C GLU A 226 -6.11 6.42 12.64
N ASN A 227 -5.72 5.22 12.23
CA ASN A 227 -4.40 4.65 12.47
C ASN A 227 -3.39 5.04 11.39
N ARG A 228 -3.70 6.02 10.51
CA ARG A 228 -2.82 6.43 9.41
C ARG A 228 -1.39 6.79 9.87
N MET A 229 -1.27 7.48 11.00
CA MET A 229 0.03 7.91 11.51
C MET A 229 0.83 6.71 12.03
N GLU A 230 0.14 5.77 12.68
CA GLU A 230 0.74 4.54 13.18
C GLU A 230 1.22 3.67 12.01
N ASN A 231 0.39 3.52 10.98
CA ASN A 231 0.73 2.82 9.74
C ASN A 231 1.93 3.45 9.03
N LYS A 232 1.98 4.79 8.93
CA LYS A 232 3.12 5.52 8.36
C LYS A 232 4.40 5.32 9.16
N ILE A 233 4.33 5.41 10.49
CA ILE A 233 5.49 5.16 11.35
C ILE A 233 5.97 3.71 11.20
N ALA A 234 5.06 2.74 11.16
CA ALA A 234 5.40 1.34 10.94
C ALA A 234 6.07 1.12 9.58
N PHE A 235 5.55 1.76 8.52
CA PHE A 235 6.14 1.73 7.19
C PHE A 235 7.55 2.32 7.15
N ILE A 236 7.74 3.53 7.70
CA ILE A 236 9.06 4.20 7.78
C ILE A 236 10.04 3.35 8.59
N ARG A 237 9.61 2.78 9.71
CA ARG A 237 10.43 1.89 10.54
C ARG A 237 10.86 0.65 9.76
N GLN A 238 9.95 0.02 9.03
CA GLN A 238 10.24 -1.15 8.22
C GLN A 238 11.21 -0.83 7.08
N HIS A 239 11.06 0.34 6.45
CA HIS A 239 11.99 0.83 5.45
C HIS A 239 13.40 1.07 6.04
N ALA A 240 13.48 1.75 7.18
CA ALA A 240 14.76 1.97 7.87
C ALA A 240 15.46 0.65 8.24
N ILE A 241 14.72 -0.37 8.68
CA ILE A 241 15.27 -1.72 8.92
C ILE A 241 15.91 -2.30 7.66
N ARG A 242 15.24 -2.19 6.50
CA ARG A 242 15.77 -2.69 5.23
C ARG A 242 17.00 -1.92 4.77
N VAL A 243 17.01 -0.59 4.91
CA VAL A 243 18.17 0.26 4.60
C VAL A 243 19.37 -0.13 5.47
N ARG A 244 19.14 -0.33 6.78
CA ARG A 244 20.19 -0.80 7.72
C ARG A 244 20.74 -2.16 7.29
N ILE A 245 19.88 -3.12 7.00
CA ILE A 245 20.28 -4.47 6.55
C ILE A 245 21.09 -4.40 5.26
N HIS A 246 20.67 -3.56 4.30
CA HIS A 246 21.42 -3.36 3.06
C HIS A 246 22.82 -2.78 3.32
N ALA A 247 22.92 -1.72 4.12
CA ALA A 247 24.20 -1.13 4.47
C ALA A 247 25.15 -2.15 5.16
N LEU A 248 24.60 -2.99 6.04
CA LEU A 248 25.32 -4.08 6.69
C LEU A 248 25.81 -5.15 5.69
N LEU A 249 24.97 -5.51 4.71
CA LEU A 249 25.35 -6.47 3.67
C LEU A 249 26.45 -5.90 2.78
N VAL A 250 26.31 -4.68 2.28
CA VAL A 250 27.35 -4.02 1.46
C VAL A 250 28.66 -3.91 2.23
N ASP A 251 28.62 -3.50 3.50
CA ASP A 251 29.81 -3.47 4.36
C ASP A 251 30.46 -4.86 4.49
N ARG A 252 29.66 -5.92 4.63
CA ARG A 252 30.17 -7.29 4.68
C ARG A 252 30.81 -7.74 3.37
N TYR A 253 30.24 -7.37 2.22
CA TYR A 253 30.86 -7.58 0.91
C TYR A 253 32.20 -6.84 0.81
N VAL A 254 32.25 -5.57 1.21
CA VAL A 254 33.48 -4.75 1.18
C VAL A 254 34.57 -5.36 2.07
N GLN A 255 34.21 -5.80 3.28
CA GLN A 255 35.15 -6.46 4.19
C GLN A 255 35.68 -7.76 3.59
N THR A 256 34.79 -8.63 3.11
CA THR A 256 35.17 -9.93 2.54
C THR A 256 36.06 -9.74 1.31
N PHE A 257 35.75 -8.77 0.46
CA PHE A 257 36.58 -8.44 -0.69
C PHE A 257 37.99 -8.03 -0.27
N LYS A 258 38.13 -7.14 0.72
CA LYS A 258 39.43 -6.74 1.26
C LYS A 258 40.19 -7.90 1.91
N ASP A 259 39.50 -8.76 2.64
CA ASP A 259 40.09 -9.90 3.34
C ASP A 259 40.59 -10.99 2.36
N LYS A 260 39.96 -11.13 1.19
CA LYS A 260 40.31 -12.10 0.16
C LYS A 260 41.30 -11.58 -0.87
N MET A 261 41.45 -10.26 -0.94
CA MET A 261 42.44 -9.63 -1.81
C MET A 261 43.86 -9.91 -1.35
N SER A 262 44.63 -10.59 -2.20
CA SER A 262 46.07 -10.78 -2.03
C SER A 262 46.84 -10.05 -3.15
N PHE A 263 48.15 -9.86 -2.96
CA PHE A 263 48.99 -9.10 -3.91
C PHE A 263 48.99 -9.65 -5.35
N PHE A 264 48.74 -10.95 -5.53
CA PHE A 264 48.71 -11.63 -6.82
C PHE A 264 47.29 -11.93 -7.34
N SER A 265 46.26 -11.52 -6.60
CA SER A 265 44.87 -11.81 -6.95
C SER A 265 44.34 -10.84 -7.99
N ASP A 266 43.56 -11.35 -8.95
CA ASP A 266 42.78 -10.50 -9.85
C ASP A 266 41.55 -9.94 -9.11
N PRO A 267 41.40 -8.61 -9.02
CA PRO A 267 40.28 -7.98 -8.34
C PRO A 267 38.91 -8.39 -8.85
N GLU A 268 38.76 -8.54 -10.16
CA GLU A 268 37.48 -8.80 -10.81
C GLU A 268 37.05 -10.24 -10.54
N LEU A 269 37.98 -11.20 -10.69
CA LEU A 269 37.71 -12.61 -10.41
C LEU A 269 37.38 -12.87 -8.95
N VAL A 270 38.11 -12.26 -8.01
CA VAL A 270 37.84 -12.42 -6.57
C VAL A 270 36.46 -11.88 -6.22
N PHE A 271 36.10 -10.70 -6.74
CA PHE A 271 34.81 -10.12 -6.43
C PHE A 271 33.66 -10.92 -7.07
N GLN A 272 33.84 -11.36 -8.31
CA GLN A 272 32.88 -12.21 -9.01
C GLN A 272 32.62 -13.52 -8.24
N GLU A 273 33.66 -14.18 -7.73
CA GLU A 273 33.52 -15.37 -6.88
C GLU A 273 32.68 -15.11 -5.61
N ILE A 274 32.89 -13.95 -4.97
CA ILE A 274 32.14 -13.56 -3.76
C ILE A 274 30.66 -13.27 -4.07
N VAL A 275 30.38 -12.64 -5.21
CA VAL A 275 29.01 -12.27 -5.62
C VAL A 275 28.24 -13.49 -6.13
N ASP A 276 28.90 -14.42 -6.83
CA ASP A 276 28.28 -15.63 -7.37
C ASP A 276 27.94 -16.66 -6.27
N ASP A 277 28.77 -16.76 -5.22
CA ASP A 277 28.49 -17.63 -4.07
C ASP A 277 28.70 -16.90 -2.72
N PRO A 278 27.77 -16.02 -2.31
CA PRO A 278 27.88 -15.29 -1.05
C PRO A 278 27.70 -16.18 0.19
N ASP A 279 27.17 -17.40 0.05
CA ASP A 279 27.01 -18.35 1.15
C ASP A 279 28.35 -18.97 1.55
N LYS A 280 29.25 -19.23 0.58
CA LYS A 280 30.64 -19.66 0.82
C LYS A 280 31.40 -18.71 1.75
N TYR A 281 31.11 -17.42 1.67
CA TYR A 281 31.72 -16.37 2.50
C TYR A 281 30.86 -15.97 3.70
N TYR A 282 29.77 -16.69 3.97
CA TYR A 282 28.85 -16.46 5.08
C TYR A 282 28.30 -15.02 5.12
N ILE A 283 28.13 -14.36 3.97
CA ILE A 283 27.73 -12.95 3.90
C ILE A 283 26.36 -12.75 4.56
N PHE A 284 25.34 -13.49 4.13
CA PHE A 284 23.99 -13.38 4.67
C PHE A 284 23.86 -14.01 6.07
N LYS A 285 24.57 -15.13 6.30
CA LYS A 285 24.56 -15.84 7.59
C LYS A 285 25.12 -14.97 8.73
N SER A 286 26.15 -14.16 8.46
CA SER A 286 26.73 -13.27 9.46
C SER A 286 25.78 -12.11 9.82
N ILE A 287 25.00 -11.61 8.86
CA ILE A 287 23.99 -10.58 9.12
C ILE A 287 22.78 -11.15 9.86
N LEU A 288 22.33 -12.37 9.53
CA LEU A 288 21.27 -13.07 10.27
C LEU A 288 21.63 -13.36 11.73
N ALA A 289 22.92 -13.55 12.03
CA ALA A 289 23.39 -13.77 13.39
C ALA A 289 23.35 -12.50 14.25
N LYS A 290 23.16 -11.31 13.66
CA LYS A 290 23.02 -10.06 14.40
C LYS A 290 21.62 -9.99 15.03
N THR A 291 21.56 -9.41 16.23
CA THR A 291 20.29 -9.13 16.90
C THR A 291 19.43 -8.18 16.07
N ASN A 292 18.10 -8.36 16.08
CA ASN A 292 17.13 -7.51 15.37
C ASN A 292 17.20 -7.56 13.83
N VAL A 293 17.57 -8.70 13.25
CA VAL A 293 17.45 -8.99 11.81
C VAL A 293 16.50 -10.17 11.59
N SER A 294 15.44 -9.95 10.83
CA SER A 294 14.55 -11.03 10.39
C SER A 294 14.99 -11.58 9.03
N LYS A 295 14.80 -12.89 8.82
CA LYS A 295 15.01 -13.51 7.51
C LYS A 295 14.11 -12.91 6.42
N PHE A 296 12.90 -12.45 6.80
CA PHE A 296 11.94 -11.84 5.89
C PHE A 296 12.36 -10.44 5.39
N ASP A 297 13.30 -9.79 6.09
CA ASP A 297 13.78 -8.47 5.72
C ASP A 297 14.99 -8.53 4.77
N LEU A 298 15.57 -9.71 4.58
CA LEU A 298 16.69 -9.91 3.67
C LEU A 298 16.22 -9.88 2.21
N PRO A 299 16.92 -9.14 1.34
CA PRO A 299 16.69 -9.21 -0.10
C PRO A 299 17.16 -10.56 -0.68
N ASN A 300 16.73 -10.87 -1.90
CA ASN A 300 17.25 -12.02 -2.63
C ASN A 300 18.77 -11.84 -2.88
N ARG A 301 19.51 -12.94 -2.88
CA ARG A 301 20.94 -13.00 -3.18
C ARG A 301 21.23 -12.48 -4.58
N ASP A 302 20.44 -12.90 -5.56
CA ASP A 302 20.59 -12.48 -6.96
C ASP A 302 20.51 -10.96 -7.12
N ALA A 303 19.76 -10.29 -6.26
CA ALA A 303 19.63 -8.82 -6.30
C ALA A 303 20.98 -8.11 -6.08
N TYR A 304 21.91 -8.71 -5.33
CA TYR A 304 23.24 -8.12 -5.15
C TYR A 304 24.16 -8.34 -6.33
N ARG A 305 23.96 -9.40 -7.13
CA ARG A 305 24.68 -9.56 -8.40
C ARG A 305 24.34 -8.41 -9.34
N ASP A 306 23.04 -8.13 -9.49
CA ASP A 306 22.57 -7.06 -10.36
C ASP A 306 22.98 -5.67 -9.80
N PHE A 307 22.86 -5.47 -8.49
CA PHE A 307 23.29 -4.23 -7.82
C PHE A 307 24.77 -3.92 -8.04
N PHE A 308 25.66 -4.90 -7.79
CA PHE A 308 27.10 -4.68 -7.95
C PHE A 308 27.55 -4.67 -9.41
N GLY A 309 26.75 -5.21 -10.35
CA GLY A 309 26.98 -5.05 -11.78
C GLY A 309 26.92 -3.59 -12.24
N ILE A 310 26.17 -2.74 -11.54
CA ILE A 310 26.05 -1.30 -11.80
C ILE A 310 26.91 -0.49 -10.80
N ASN A 311 27.16 -1.06 -9.62
CA ASN A 311 27.86 -0.42 -8.52
C ASN A 311 29.18 -1.13 -8.17
N PRO A 312 30.32 -0.71 -8.74
CA PRO A 312 31.62 -1.28 -8.39
C PRO A 312 31.88 -1.26 -6.88
N ILE A 313 32.36 -2.38 -6.33
CA ILE A 313 32.63 -2.54 -4.89
C ILE A 313 33.61 -1.49 -4.35
N THR A 314 34.53 -1.03 -5.19
CA THR A 314 35.54 0.00 -4.88
C THR A 314 34.93 1.36 -4.54
N ASN A 315 33.69 1.64 -4.96
CA ASN A 315 32.99 2.87 -4.65
C ASN A 315 32.48 2.93 -3.20
N PHE A 316 32.45 1.79 -2.50
CA PHE A 316 31.90 1.70 -1.16
C PHE A 316 32.99 1.73 -0.10
N LYS A 317 32.73 2.47 0.96
CA LYS A 317 33.57 2.51 2.16
C LYS A 317 32.96 1.60 3.24
N PRO A 318 33.80 1.00 4.11
CA PRO A 318 33.31 0.31 5.30
C PRO A 318 32.45 1.23 6.17
N LEU A 319 31.50 0.66 6.91
CA LEU A 319 30.58 1.40 7.79
C LEU A 319 31.32 2.24 8.83
N THR A 320 32.44 1.74 9.35
CA THR A 320 33.29 2.45 10.31
C THR A 320 33.88 3.74 9.73
N ALA A 321 34.12 3.78 8.41
CA ALA A 321 34.64 4.96 7.72
C ALA A 321 33.56 6.00 7.41
N GLN A 322 32.28 5.68 7.66
CA GLN A 322 31.15 6.62 7.53
C GLN A 322 30.82 7.33 8.84
N CYS A 323 31.62 7.12 9.90
CA CYS A 323 31.46 7.80 11.17
C CYS A 323 32.11 9.19 11.14
N SER A 324 31.38 10.21 11.61
CA SER A 324 31.91 11.57 11.77
C SER A 324 32.30 11.82 13.22
N TYR A 325 33.43 12.49 13.46
CA TYR A 325 33.91 12.84 14.80
C TYR A 325 32.89 13.61 15.65
N ILE A 326 32.15 14.53 15.02
CA ILE A 326 31.16 15.38 15.70
C ILE A 326 29.74 14.82 15.53
N GLY A 327 29.50 14.11 14.43
CA GLY A 327 28.17 13.69 14.01
C GLY A 327 27.78 12.27 14.38
N GLY A 328 28.66 11.47 14.98
CA GLY A 328 28.44 10.04 15.26
C GLY A 328 28.41 9.16 13.99
N CYS A 329 28.11 7.88 14.16
CA CYS A 329 28.00 6.93 13.05
C CYS A 329 26.60 6.91 12.44
N LEU A 330 26.51 6.73 11.12
CA LEU A 330 25.22 6.57 10.43
C LEU A 330 24.45 5.34 10.92
N LEU A 331 25.16 4.27 11.29
CA LEU A 331 24.57 3.04 11.81
C LEU A 331 23.87 3.28 13.14
N ASP A 332 24.52 3.96 14.08
CA ASP A 332 23.94 4.26 15.39
C ASP A 332 22.70 5.16 15.26
N LYS A 333 22.72 6.12 14.33
CA LYS A 333 21.57 7.00 14.06
C LYS A 333 20.37 6.21 13.56
N ILE A 334 20.55 5.33 12.57
CA ILE A 334 19.42 4.55 12.03
C ILE A 334 18.92 3.53 13.06
N GLU A 335 19.81 2.94 13.87
CA GLU A 335 19.42 2.03 14.95
C GLU A 335 18.60 2.75 16.01
N LYS A 336 19.06 3.92 16.49
CA LYS A 336 18.32 4.76 17.44
C LYS A 336 16.94 5.16 16.89
N ALA A 337 16.85 5.50 15.60
CA ALA A 337 15.57 5.82 14.97
C ALA A 337 14.60 4.62 14.99
N ILE A 338 15.09 3.42 14.66
CA ILE A 338 14.29 2.18 14.61
C ILE A 338 13.83 1.70 15.99
N THR A 339 14.72 1.80 17.00
CA THR A 339 14.48 1.21 18.33
C THR A 339 13.82 2.17 19.30
N ASN A 340 14.08 3.47 19.19
CA ASN A 340 13.67 4.45 20.18
C ASN A 340 12.75 5.54 19.59
N GLU A 341 13.22 6.27 18.57
CA GLU A 341 12.53 7.49 18.12
C GLU A 341 11.19 7.20 17.45
N LEU A 342 11.15 6.26 16.49
CA LEU A 342 9.90 5.89 15.81
C LEU A 342 8.87 5.25 16.77
N PRO A 343 9.24 4.31 17.66
CA PRO A 343 8.31 3.82 18.68
C PRO A 343 7.83 4.90 19.67
N ALA A 344 8.68 5.87 20.03
CA ALA A 344 8.28 6.98 20.91
C ALA A 344 7.27 7.92 20.22
N LEU A 345 7.32 8.07 18.90
CA LEU A 345 6.28 8.80 18.17
C LEU A 345 4.92 8.11 18.29
N LEU A 346 4.86 6.78 18.27
CA LEU A 346 3.60 6.02 18.46
C LEU A 346 2.98 6.29 19.85
N SER A 347 3.78 6.30 20.92
CA SER A 347 3.27 6.55 22.27
C SER A 347 2.74 7.98 22.43
N SER A 348 3.38 8.95 21.76
CA SER A 348 2.92 10.34 21.75
C SER A 348 1.57 10.52 21.02
N ILE A 349 1.36 9.79 19.91
CA ILE A 349 0.09 9.80 19.17
C ILE A 349 -1.05 9.22 20.04
N ASN A 350 -0.77 8.15 20.77
CA ASN A 350 -1.75 7.52 21.65
C ASN A 350 -2.12 8.39 22.87
N SER A 351 -1.22 9.25 23.33
CA SER A 351 -1.49 10.19 24.43
C SER A 351 -2.38 11.38 24.00
N GLY A 352 -2.45 11.66 22.70
CA GLY A 352 -3.35 12.65 22.10
C GLY A 352 -4.75 12.11 21.78
N LYS A 353 -4.95 10.79 21.79
CA LYS A 353 -6.28 10.17 21.68
C LYS A 353 -6.97 10.35 23.04
N GLN A 354 -7.76 11.43 23.20
CA GLN A 354 -8.84 11.43 24.19
C GLN A 354 -9.65 10.13 23.99
N PRO A 355 -10.20 9.49 25.04
CA PRO A 355 -11.22 8.48 24.87
C PRO A 355 -12.46 9.17 24.31
N GLY A 356 -12.43 9.47 23.02
CA GLY A 356 -13.57 9.91 22.25
C GLY A 356 -14.60 8.79 22.32
N LEU A 357 -15.87 9.21 22.38
CA LEU A 357 -17.04 8.35 22.28
C LEU A 357 -16.76 7.16 21.35
N SER A 358 -17.20 5.98 21.78
CA SER A 358 -17.08 4.74 21.01
C SER A 358 -17.40 5.01 19.53
N SER A 359 -16.61 4.44 18.61
CA SER A 359 -16.75 4.64 17.16
C SER A 359 -18.22 4.55 16.70
N CYS A 360 -19.02 3.68 17.34
CA CYS A 360 -20.47 3.55 17.16
C CYS A 360 -21.31 4.82 17.38
N GLU A 361 -20.93 5.72 18.28
CA GLU A 361 -21.67 6.96 18.55
C GLU A 361 -21.30 8.09 17.58
N LEU A 362 -20.10 8.04 17.00
CA LEU A 362 -19.65 8.94 15.92
C LEU A 362 -20.19 8.49 14.54
N THR A 363 -20.21 7.17 14.27
CA THR A 363 -20.67 6.57 13.00
C THR A 363 -22.14 6.15 12.98
N GLY A 364 -22.82 6.09 14.13
CA GLY A 364 -24.24 5.77 14.22
C GLY A 364 -24.57 4.29 13.97
N CYS A 365 -23.89 3.39 14.67
CA CYS A 365 -24.17 1.94 14.65
C CYS A 365 -25.42 1.57 15.48
N GLY A 366 -26.58 2.08 15.10
CA GLY A 366 -27.87 1.54 15.57
C GLY A 366 -28.36 0.39 14.69
N GLU A 367 -29.36 -0.38 15.14
CA GLU A 367 -30.02 -1.48 14.41
C GLU A 367 -30.60 -1.10 13.02
N LYS A 368 -30.57 0.19 12.68
CA LYS A 368 -30.87 0.72 11.35
C LYS A 368 -29.67 1.56 10.88
N PRO A 369 -28.86 1.08 9.91
CA PRO A 369 -27.78 1.88 9.37
C PRO A 369 -28.39 3.09 8.65
N LYS A 370 -28.15 4.29 9.19
CA LYS A 370 -28.41 5.55 8.49
C LYS A 370 -27.05 6.07 8.03
N ASN A 371 -26.83 6.11 6.72
CA ASN A 371 -25.74 6.90 6.16
C ASN A 371 -25.96 8.36 6.60
N ARG A 372 -25.23 8.83 7.62
CA ARG A 372 -25.45 10.13 8.28
C ARG A 372 -25.14 11.33 7.37
N TYR A 373 -24.58 11.09 6.18
CA TYR A 373 -24.34 12.08 5.13
C TYR A 373 -25.50 12.24 4.14
N ARG A 374 -26.52 11.37 4.24
CA ARG A 374 -27.80 11.55 3.56
C ARG A 374 -28.48 12.78 4.17
N LYS A 375 -28.60 13.87 3.41
CA LYS A 375 -29.57 14.92 3.76
C LYS A 375 -30.96 14.30 3.65
N ASN A 376 -31.78 14.46 4.69
CA ASN A 376 -33.20 14.11 4.66
C ASN A 376 -33.92 14.87 3.55
#